data_AF-A0A3L6QAN9-F1
#
_entry.id   AF-A0A3L6QAN9-F1
#
_cell.length_a   1.000
_cell.length_b   1.000
_cell.length_c   1.000
_cell.angle_alpha   90.00
_cell.angle_beta   90.00
_cell.angle_gamma   90.00
#
_symmetry.space_group_name_H-M   'P 1'
#
loop_
_entity.id
_entity.type
_entity.pdbx_description
1 polymer ?
#
loop_
_entity_poly.entity_id
_entity_poly.type
_entity_poly.pdbx_seq_one_letter_code
_entity_poly.pdbx_strand_id
1 'polypeptide(L)' 'MDNRYLATTNKESNKNYLGPAPLEEMARQIYLAEGPSGPNKEYVFKLEDALNKLGVVDPHVQELANAVREYSDAKLSK' A
#
# COMPACT_ATOMS: atom_id res chain seq x y z
N MET A 1 15.90 3.18 18.55
CA MET A 1 14.55 2.56 18.62
C MET A 1 14.53 1.48 17.56
N ASP A 2 14.43 0.21 17.97
CA ASP A 2 14.56 -0.95 17.11
C ASP A 2 13.26 -1.12 16.28
N ASN A 3 13.23 -0.57 15.05
CA ASN A 3 12.08 -0.60 14.14
C ASN A 3 11.99 -1.97 13.44
N ARG A 4 11.76 -3.04 14.22
CA ARG A 4 11.56 -4.37 13.65
C ARG A 4 10.18 -4.46 13.00
N TYR A 5 10.15 -4.61 11.68
CA TYR A 5 8.97 -4.96 10.90
C TYR A 5 8.61 -6.43 11.17
N LEU A 6 8.02 -6.70 12.33
CA LEU A 6 7.58 -8.05 12.70
C LEU A 6 6.22 -8.34 12.05
N ALA A 7 6.19 -9.32 11.16
CA ALA A 7 4.94 -9.93 10.73
C ALA A 7 4.35 -10.69 11.94
N THR A 8 3.30 -10.14 12.54
CA THR A 8 2.53 -10.78 13.61
C THR A 8 1.04 -10.67 13.30
N THR A 9 0.31 -11.76 13.54
CA THR A 9 -1.15 -11.79 13.38
C THR A 9 -1.87 -11.18 14.58
N ASN A 10 -1.17 -10.94 15.70
CA ASN A 10 -1.73 -10.31 16.88
C ASN A 10 -1.78 -8.78 16.70
N LYS A 11 -2.98 -8.30 16.34
CA LYS A 11 -3.30 -6.90 16.09
C LYS A 11 -3.08 -5.98 17.31
N GLU A 12 -3.30 -6.48 18.52
CA GLU A 12 -3.14 -5.69 19.76
C GLU A 12 -1.67 -5.45 20.10
N SER A 13 -0.82 -6.43 19.80
CA SER A 13 0.63 -6.33 20.06
C SER A 13 1.39 -5.53 18.99
N ASN A 14 0.81 -5.39 17.79
CA ASN A 14 1.45 -4.74 16.66
C ASN A 14 1.22 -3.23 16.68
N LYS A 15 2.18 -2.49 17.23
CA LYS A 15 2.15 -1.01 17.25
C LYS A 15 2.06 -0.36 15.86
N ASN A 16 2.37 -1.10 14.79
CA ASN A 16 2.28 -0.62 13.41
C ASN A 16 0.93 -0.93 12.73
N TYR A 17 0.01 -1.64 13.40
CA TYR A 17 -1.30 -1.94 12.85
C TYR A 17 -2.21 -0.70 12.93
N LEU A 18 -2.58 -0.14 11.78
CA LEU A 18 -3.42 1.07 11.69
C LEU A 18 -4.93 0.77 11.63
N GLY A 19 -5.32 -0.50 11.47
CA GLY A 19 -6.72 -0.88 11.30
C GLY A 19 -7.22 -0.80 9.86
N PRO A 20 -8.50 -1.16 9.61
CA PRO A 20 -9.14 -0.95 8.32
C PRO A 20 -9.36 0.55 8.05
N ALA A 21 -9.30 0.95 6.78
CA ALA A 21 -9.54 2.31 6.35
C ALA A 21 -10.28 2.34 4.99
N PRO A 22 -10.96 3.44 4.64
CA PRO A 22 -11.53 3.63 3.31
C PRO A 22 -10.45 3.58 2.22
N LEU A 23 -10.81 3.08 1.03
CA LEU A 23 -9.88 2.90 -0.08
C LEU A 23 -9.18 4.21 -0.49
N GLU A 24 -9.91 5.32 -0.53
CA GLU A 24 -9.37 6.64 -0.86
C GLU A 24 -8.34 7.12 0.16
N GLU A 25 -8.59 6.90 1.45
CA GLU A 25 -7.64 7.27 2.51
C GLU A 25 -6.36 6.44 2.43
N MET A 26 -6.49 5.14 2.17
CA MET A 26 -5.34 4.26 1.94
C MET A 26 -4.54 4.70 0.72
N ALA A 27 -5.20 4.96 -0.41
CA ALA A 27 -4.55 5.40 -1.64
C ALA A 27 -3.78 6.71 -1.44
N ARG A 28 -4.40 7.69 -0.77
CA ARG A 28 -3.76 8.95 -0.39
C ARG A 28 -2.53 8.72 0.48
N GLN A 29 -2.66 7.91 1.52
CA GLN A 29 -1.55 7.62 2.44
C GLN A 29 -0.40 6.92 1.71
N ILE A 30 -0.69 5.92 0.88
CA ILE A 30 0.31 5.17 0.10
C ILE A 30 1.02 6.09 -0.90
N TYR A 31 0.28 6.95 -1.59
CA TYR A 31 0.86 7.84 -2.59
C TYR A 31 1.84 8.85 -1.97
N LEU A 32 1.53 9.37 -0.78
CA LEU A 32 2.31 10.40 -0.10
C LEU A 32 3.43 9.83 0.79
N ALA A 33 3.38 8.56 1.16
CA ALA A 33 4.33 7.95 2.08
C ALA A 33 5.64 7.54 1.39
N GLU A 34 6.75 7.82 2.05
CA GLU A 34 8.10 7.42 1.66
C GLU A 34 8.88 6.98 2.90
N GLY A 35 9.61 5.87 2.79
CA GLY A 35 10.48 5.37 3.84
C GLY A 35 11.92 5.17 3.36
N PRO A 36 12.81 4.63 4.19
CA PRO A 36 14.21 4.36 3.82
C PRO A 36 14.37 3.46 2.58
N SER A 37 13.35 2.68 2.25
CA SER A 37 13.32 1.79 1.08
C SER A 37 12.69 2.41 -0.17
N GLY A 38 12.29 3.70 -0.10
CA GLY A 38 11.65 4.43 -1.19
C GLY A 38 10.13 4.63 -1.01
N PRO A 39 9.44 5.10 -2.07
CA PRO A 39 8.01 5.43 -2.03
C PRO A 39 7.12 4.21 -1.82
N ASN A 40 6.09 4.32 -0.99
CA ASN A 40 5.18 3.21 -0.69
C ASN A 40 4.35 2.79 -1.92
N LYS A 41 4.01 3.74 -2.81
CA LYS A 41 3.34 3.43 -4.09
C LYS A 41 4.13 2.44 -4.96
N GLU A 42 5.46 2.52 -4.98
CA GLU A 42 6.28 1.56 -5.74
C GLU A 42 6.19 0.15 -5.17
N TYR A 43 6.10 0.01 -3.85
CA TYR A 43 5.91 -1.27 -3.20
C TYR A 43 4.60 -1.92 -3.66
N VAL A 44 3.49 -1.17 -3.66
CA VAL A 44 2.17 -1.67 -4.09
C VAL A 44 2.17 -2.08 -5.56
N PHE A 45 2.78 -1.28 -6.45
CA PHE A 45 2.85 -1.62 -7.88
C PHE A 45 3.73 -2.85 -8.15
N LYS A 46 4.86 -2.99 -7.44
CA LYS A 46 5.72 -4.18 -7.55
C LYS A 46 5.02 -5.43 -7.02
N LEU A 47 4.20 -5.30 -5.97
CA LEU A 47 3.40 -6.40 -5.44
C LEU A 47 2.33 -6.86 -6.45
N GLU A 48 1.56 -5.93 -7.01
CA GLU A 48 0.55 -6.23 -8.04
C GLU A 48 1.18 -6.93 -9.25
N ASP A 49 2.30 -6.40 -9.77
CA ASP A 49 3.05 -7.00 -10.89
C ASP A 49 3.56 -8.42 -10.56
N ALA A 50 4.11 -8.63 -9.36
CA ALA A 50 4.58 -9.94 -8.93
C ALA A 50 3.43 -10.97 -8.84
N LEU A 51 2.27 -10.58 -8.29
CA LEU A 51 1.09 -11.45 -8.22
C LEU A 51 0.59 -11.81 -9.62
N ASN A 52 0.50 -10.84 -10.52
CA ASN A 52 0.10 -11.06 -11.91
C ASN A 52 1.05 -12.03 -12.63
N LYS A 53 2.37 -11.89 -12.43
CA LYS A 53 3.38 -12.81 -13.00
C LYS A 53 3.28 -14.24 -12.47
N LEU A 54 2.76 -14.41 -11.26
CA LEU A 54 2.46 -15.71 -10.67
C LEU A 54 1.08 -16.26 -11.08
N GLY A 55 0.31 -15.52 -11.88
CA GLY A 55 -1.06 -15.88 -12.25
C GLY A 55 -2.05 -15.77 -11.11
N VAL A 56 -1.72 -15.02 -10.05
CA VAL A 56 -2.57 -14.81 -8.88
C VAL A 56 -3.31 -13.48 -9.02
N VAL A 57 -4.64 -13.53 -8.91
CA VAL A 57 -5.50 -12.35 -8.86
C VAL A 57 -5.89 -12.09 -7.41
N ASP A 58 -5.39 -10.99 -6.85
CA ASP A 58 -5.84 -10.45 -5.57
C ASP A 58 -6.65 -9.17 -5.82
N PRO A 59 -7.99 -9.22 -5.70
CA PRO A 59 -8.86 -8.08 -5.99
C PRO A 59 -8.51 -6.85 -5.14
N HIS A 60 -8.14 -7.04 -3.88
CA HIS A 60 -7.86 -5.93 -2.99
C HIS A 60 -6.56 -5.20 -3.39
N VAL A 61 -5.52 -5.95 -3.75
CA VAL A 61 -4.27 -5.35 -4.24
C VAL A 61 -4.48 -4.60 -5.55
N GLN A 62 -5.27 -5.15 -6.49
CA GLN A 62 -5.58 -4.48 -7.76
C GLN A 62 -6.41 -3.21 -7.56
N GLU A 63 -7.46 -3.26 -6.74
CA GLU A 63 -8.27 -2.09 -6.38
C GLU A 63 -7.42 -0.99 -5.74
N LEU A 64 -6.54 -1.36 -4.82
CA LEU A 64 -5.66 -0.42 -4.14
C LEU A 64 -4.64 0.21 -5.10
N ALA A 65 -4.02 -0.58 -5.97
CA ALA A 65 -3.09 -0.08 -6.97
C ALA A 65 -3.77 0.89 -7.95
N ASN A 66 -4.99 0.58 -8.39
CA ASN A 66 -5.79 1.46 -9.25
C ASN A 66 -6.14 2.77 -8.55
N ALA A 67 -6.62 2.71 -7.30
CA ALA A 67 -6.93 3.92 -6.53
C ALA A 67 -5.69 4.82 -6.34
N VAL A 68 -4.49 4.25 -6.17
CA VAL A 68 -3.23 5.01 -6.09
C VAL A 68 -2.88 5.68 -7.43
N ARG A 69 -3.12 5.02 -8.56
CA ARG A 69 -2.93 5.62 -9.91
C ARG A 69 -3.90 6.78 -10.13
N GLU A 70 -5.19 6.57 -9.84
CA GLU A 70 -6.22 7.61 -9.99
C GLU A 70 -5.94 8.84 -9.13
N TYR A 71 -5.49 8.63 -7.88
CA TYR A 71 -5.09 9.72 -7.00
C TYR A 71 -3.93 10.53 -7.60
N SER A 72 -2.95 9.87 -8.25
CA SER A 72 -1.84 10.54 -8.94
C SER A 72 -2.34 11.44 -10.07
N ASP A 73 -3.19 10.90 -10.94
CA ASP A 73 -3.70 11.60 -12.12
C ASP A 73 -4.53 12.83 -11.73
N ALA A 74 -5.38 12.69 -10.70
CA ALA A 74 -6.16 13.79 -10.13
C ALA A 74 -5.29 14.89 -9.48
N LYS A 75 -4.04 14.60 -9.12
CA LYS A 75 -3.06 15.59 -8.63
C LYS A 75 -2.26 16.24 -9.76
N LEU A 76 -2.01 15.55 -10.86
CA LEU A 76 -1.32 16.10 -12.03
C LEU A 76 -2.24 17.00 -12.88
N SER A 77 -3.55 16.80 -12.79
CA SER A 77 -4.54 17.61 -13.50
C SER A 77 -4.94 18.93 -12.80
N LYS A 78 -4.31 19.28 -11.68
CA LYS A 78 -4.55 20.50 -10.90
C LYS A 78 -3.29 21.36 -10.86
#